data_AF-A0A2G1VM68-F1
#
_entry.id   AF-A0A2G1VM68-F1
#
_cell.length_a   1.000
_cell.length_b   1.000
_cell.length_c   1.000
_cell.angle_alpha   90.00
_cell.angle_beta   90.00
_cell.angle_gamma   90.00
#
_symmetry.space_group_name_H-M   'P 1'
#
loop_
_entity.id
_entity.type
_entity.pdbx_description
1 polymer ?
#
loop_
_entity_poly.entity_id
_entity_poly.type
_entity_poly.pdbx_seq_one_letter_code
_entity_poly.pdbx_strand_id
1 'polypeptide(L)'
;MARATKIEKEKRIRQCQKWLIDCETDTDILKKCQSKWGITRRQSENYLKDAYDGFRKDEEIKIESKRARRIARLNKLIKDMDDQYRKTPQGMNAIGRIEKMIIRLEGSESPRQHQVETKTADIKPTKFINATADR
;
A
#
# COMPACT_ATOMS: atom_id res chain seq x y z
N MET A 1 -27.11 -27.54 -2.47
CA MET A 1 -26.19 -26.98 -1.44
C MET A 1 -26.86 -25.81 -0.75
N ALA A 2 -26.89 -25.77 0.57
CA ALA A 2 -27.42 -24.64 1.32
C ALA A 2 -26.63 -23.36 1.01
N ARG A 3 -27.32 -22.22 0.95
CA ARG A 3 -26.68 -20.92 0.74
C ARG A 3 -25.88 -20.56 1.99
N ALA A 4 -24.58 -20.34 1.85
CA ALA A 4 -23.75 -19.88 2.96
C ALA A 4 -24.33 -18.59 3.57
N THR A 5 -24.29 -18.48 4.88
CA THR A 5 -24.72 -17.25 5.57
C THR A 5 -23.84 -16.08 5.15
N LYS A 6 -24.33 -14.84 5.28
CA LYS A 6 -23.56 -13.64 4.91
C LYS A 6 -22.20 -13.60 5.64
N ILE A 7 -22.20 -13.93 6.93
CA ILE A 7 -21.01 -13.96 7.79
C ILE A 7 -20.01 -15.01 7.28
N GLU A 8 -20.50 -16.19 6.93
CA GLU A 8 -19.64 -17.25 6.41
C GLU A 8 -19.03 -16.89 5.06
N LYS A 9 -19.82 -16.28 4.15
CA LYS A 9 -19.32 -15.77 2.88
C LYS A 9 -18.17 -14.77 3.09
N GLU A 10 -18.32 -13.82 4.01
CA GLU A 10 -17.27 -12.83 4.32
C GLU A 10 -16.00 -13.48 4.88
N LYS A 11 -16.12 -14.49 5.75
CA LYS A 11 -14.96 -15.25 6.26
C LYS A 11 -14.20 -15.96 5.12
N ARG A 12 -14.92 -16.54 4.16
CA ARG A 12 -14.33 -17.21 3.00
C ARG A 12 -13.59 -16.22 2.10
N ILE A 13 -14.18 -15.05 1.83
CA ILE A 13 -13.52 -13.99 1.04
C ILE A 13 -12.23 -13.53 1.72
N ARG A 14 -12.24 -13.27 3.04
CA ARG A 14 -11.02 -12.90 3.77
C ARG A 14 -9.94 -13.96 3.71
N GLN A 15 -10.33 -15.24 3.73
CA GLN A 15 -9.38 -16.34 3.56
C GLN A 15 -8.76 -16.34 2.15
N CYS A 16 -9.55 -16.06 1.11
CA CYS A 16 -9.02 -15.90 -0.25
C CYS A 16 -8.06 -14.71 -0.35
N GLN A 17 -8.37 -13.58 0.30
CA GLN A 17 -7.47 -12.43 0.38
C GLN A 17 -6.14 -12.79 1.06
N LYS A 18 -6.18 -13.60 2.11
CA LYS A 18 -4.95 -14.10 2.76
C LYS A 18 -4.10 -14.91 1.78
N TRP A 19 -4.71 -15.84 1.03
CA TRP A 19 -3.97 -16.64 0.04
C TRP A 19 -3.38 -15.79 -1.10
N LEU A 20 -4.09 -14.73 -1.52
CA LEU A 20 -3.55 -13.76 -2.49
C LEU A 20 -2.32 -13.01 -1.93
N ILE A 21 -2.35 -12.61 -0.66
CA ILE A 21 -1.20 -11.98 0.03
C ILE A 21 -0.03 -12.95 0.15
N ASP A 22 -0.30 -14.23 0.40
CA ASP A 22 0.68 -15.31 0.46
C ASP A 22 1.21 -15.72 -0.95
N CYS A 23 0.85 -14.96 -1.99
CA CYS A 23 1.25 -15.17 -3.38
C CYS A 23 0.86 -16.53 -3.98
N GLU A 24 -0.26 -17.11 -3.52
CA GLU A 24 -0.78 -18.33 -4.12
C GLU A 24 -1.36 -18.10 -5.52
N THR A 25 -1.25 -19.10 -6.40
CA THR A 25 -1.84 -19.01 -7.74
C THR A 25 -3.36 -19.11 -7.70
N ASP A 26 -4.04 -18.41 -8.62
CA ASP A 26 -5.51 -18.48 -8.75
C ASP A 26 -6.00 -19.94 -8.86
N THR A 27 -5.30 -20.77 -9.62
CA THR A 27 -5.65 -22.19 -9.78
C THR A 27 -5.59 -22.97 -8.47
N ASP A 28 -4.61 -22.68 -7.62
CA ASP A 28 -4.46 -23.37 -6.34
C ASP A 28 -5.47 -22.87 -5.33
N ILE A 29 -5.78 -21.58 -5.34
CA ILE A 29 -6.85 -20.98 -4.53
C ILE A 29 -8.19 -21.64 -4.88
N LEU A 30 -8.51 -21.81 -6.16
CA LEU A 30 -9.75 -22.47 -6.60
C LEU A 30 -9.82 -23.93 -6.09
N LYS A 31 -8.73 -24.69 -6.22
CA LYS A 31 -8.67 -26.07 -5.69
C LYS A 31 -8.83 -26.11 -4.17
N LYS A 32 -8.18 -25.18 -3.45
CA LYS A 32 -8.32 -25.04 -1.98
C LYS A 32 -9.73 -24.67 -1.57
N CYS A 33 -10.40 -23.78 -2.29
CA CYS A 33 -11.81 -23.44 -2.05
C CYS A 33 -12.72 -24.66 -2.18
N GLN A 34 -12.56 -25.43 -3.26
CA GLN A 34 -13.35 -26.64 -3.52
C GLN A 34 -13.09 -27.73 -2.47
N SER A 35 -11.82 -27.98 -2.14
CA SER A 35 -11.43 -28.98 -1.15
C SER A 35 -11.86 -28.61 0.27
N LYS A 36 -11.66 -27.34 0.68
CA LYS A 36 -11.92 -26.89 2.05
C LYS A 36 -13.40 -26.69 2.36
N TRP A 37 -14.20 -26.28 1.38
CA TRP A 37 -15.61 -25.90 1.59
C TRP A 37 -16.61 -26.74 0.80
N GLY A 38 -16.16 -27.67 -0.05
CA GLY A 38 -17.04 -28.52 -0.85
C GLY A 38 -17.89 -27.75 -1.86
N ILE A 39 -17.45 -26.56 -2.28
CA ILE A 39 -18.20 -25.67 -3.17
C ILE A 39 -17.88 -25.90 -4.64
N THR A 40 -18.75 -25.40 -5.53
CA THR A 40 -18.52 -25.50 -6.97
C THR A 40 -17.37 -24.59 -7.42
N ARG A 41 -16.81 -24.88 -8.60
CA ARG A 41 -15.78 -24.04 -9.22
C ARG A 41 -16.27 -22.60 -9.40
N ARG A 42 -17.49 -22.43 -9.92
CA ARG A 42 -18.13 -21.12 -10.13
C ARG A 42 -18.27 -20.33 -8.82
N GLN A 43 -18.60 -20.99 -7.71
CA GLN A 43 -18.65 -20.32 -6.40
C GLN A 43 -17.27 -19.88 -5.92
N SER A 44 -16.26 -20.71 -6.17
CA SER A 44 -14.86 -20.39 -5.84
C SER A 44 -14.36 -19.19 -6.65
N GLU A 45 -14.66 -19.14 -7.95
CA GLU A 45 -14.34 -18.01 -8.83
C GLU A 45 -15.02 -16.72 -8.36
N ASN A 46 -16.29 -16.79 -7.93
CA ASN A 46 -16.97 -15.63 -7.37
C ASN A 46 -16.31 -15.12 -6.08
N TYR A 47 -15.84 -16.01 -5.20
CA TYR A 47 -15.14 -15.59 -3.98
C TYR A 47 -13.77 -14.99 -4.28
N LEU A 48 -13.06 -15.55 -5.26
CA LEU A 48 -11.78 -14.99 -5.71
C LEU A 48 -11.97 -13.60 -6.33
N LYS A 49 -13.00 -13.42 -7.16
CA LYS A 49 -13.38 -12.12 -7.72
C LYS A 49 -13.73 -11.12 -6.62
N ASP A 50 -14.60 -11.51 -5.67
CA ASP A 50 -14.98 -10.65 -4.53
C ASP A 50 -13.74 -10.26 -3.68
N ALA A 51 -12.73 -11.14 -3.58
CA ALA A 51 -11.48 -10.86 -2.88
C ALA A 51 -10.62 -9.80 -3.60
N TYR A 52 -10.46 -9.92 -4.93
CA TYR A 52 -9.79 -8.92 -5.77
C TYR A 52 -10.53 -7.56 -5.73
N ASP A 53 -11.85 -7.57 -5.84
CA ASP A 53 -12.67 -6.36 -5.75
C ASP A 53 -12.52 -5.68 -4.38
N GLY A 54 -12.31 -6.46 -3.31
CA GLY A 54 -11.97 -5.94 -1.99
C GLY A 54 -10.67 -5.13 -1.99
N PHE A 55 -9.60 -5.69 -2.58
CA PHE A 55 -8.33 -4.97 -2.73
C PHE A 55 -8.47 -3.74 -3.62
N ARG A 56 -9.20 -3.85 -4.74
CA ARG A 56 -9.43 -2.72 -5.64
C ARG A 56 -10.17 -1.58 -4.95
N LYS A 57 -11.17 -1.87 -4.13
CA LYS A 57 -11.88 -0.87 -3.31
C LYS A 57 -10.95 -0.23 -2.29
N ASP A 58 -10.04 -0.99 -1.69
CA ASP A 58 -9.05 -0.49 -0.73
C ASP A 58 -7.94 0.34 -1.41
N GLU A 59 -7.59 0.02 -2.67
CA GLU A 59 -6.70 0.80 -3.52
C GLU A 59 -7.35 2.09 -4.01
N GLU A 60 -8.63 2.01 -4.41
CA GLU A 60 -9.47 3.14 -4.81
C GLU A 60 -9.81 4.07 -3.62
N ILE A 61 -9.46 3.70 -2.38
CA ILE A 61 -9.36 4.66 -1.28
C ILE A 61 -8.38 5.75 -1.72
N LYS A 62 -8.95 6.88 -2.13
CA LYS A 62 -8.26 8.07 -2.59
C LYS A 62 -7.11 8.39 -1.63
N ILE A 63 -5.97 8.81 -2.19
CA ILE A 63 -4.81 9.26 -1.42
C ILE A 63 -5.23 10.27 -0.34
N GLU A 64 -6.23 11.11 -0.62
CA GLU A 64 -6.85 12.04 0.32
C GLU A 64 -7.45 11.37 1.56
N SER A 65 -8.19 10.27 1.41
CA SER A 65 -8.74 9.52 2.55
C SER A 65 -7.64 8.86 3.39
N LYS A 66 -6.55 8.41 2.76
CA LYS A 66 -5.36 7.89 3.46
C LYS A 66 -4.65 9.02 4.23
N ARG A 67 -4.50 10.21 3.63
CA ARG A 67 -3.97 11.42 4.27
C ARG A 67 -4.83 11.84 5.46
N ALA A 68 -6.14 11.95 5.29
CA ALA A 68 -7.08 12.33 6.34
C ALA A 68 -7.02 11.36 7.54
N ARG A 69 -7.01 10.04 7.29
CA ARG A 69 -6.86 9.03 8.34
C ARG A 69 -5.51 9.16 9.08
N ARG A 70 -4.44 9.47 8.34
CA ARG A 70 -3.11 9.67 8.94
C ARG A 70 -3.06 10.93 9.79
N ILE A 71 -3.61 12.05 9.31
CA ILE A 71 -3.72 13.31 10.07
C ILE A 71 -4.51 13.09 11.36
N ALA A 72 -5.66 12.42 11.29
CA ALA A 72 -6.46 12.09 12.46
C ALA A 72 -5.68 11.26 13.50
N ARG A 73 -4.87 10.30 13.05
CA ARG A 73 -4.02 9.49 13.93
C ARG A 73 -2.91 10.30 14.59
N LEU A 74 -2.26 11.20 13.84
CA LEU A 74 -1.21 12.08 14.35
C LEU A 74 -1.76 13.06 15.39
N ASN A 75 -2.94 13.65 15.13
CA ASN A 75 -3.66 14.50 16.09
C ASN A 75 -4.03 13.73 17.37
N LYS A 76 -4.47 12.48 17.24
CA LYS A 76 -4.73 11.63 18.40
C LYS A 76 -3.46 11.39 19.22
N LEU A 77 -2.32 11.15 18.57
CA LEU A 77 -1.05 10.91 19.28
C LEU A 77 -0.58 12.13 20.08
N ILE A 78 -0.82 13.35 19.58
CA ILE A 78 -0.58 14.58 20.36
C ILE A 78 -1.53 14.65 21.55
N LYS A 79 -2.82 14.37 21.36
CA LYS A 79 -3.83 14.41 22.43
C LYS A 79 -3.57 13.39 23.53
N ASP A 80 -3.19 12.19 23.15
CA ASP A 80 -2.91 11.07 24.06
C ASP A 80 -1.53 11.20 24.75
N MET A 81 -0.72 12.20 24.39
CA MET A 81 0.55 12.46 25.06
C MET A 81 0.30 12.99 26.48
N ASP A 82 0.85 12.28 27.47
CA ASP A 82 0.77 12.61 28.88
C ASP A 82 1.32 14.04 29.15
N ASP A 83 0.57 14.79 29.96
CA ASP A 83 0.82 16.19 30.30
C ASP A 83 2.18 16.40 30.95
N GLN A 84 2.70 15.39 31.67
CA GLN A 84 4.03 15.43 32.28
C GLN A 84 5.13 15.59 31.22
N TYR A 85 4.98 14.92 30.08
CA TYR A 85 5.95 14.97 28.98
C TYR A 85 5.68 16.14 28.03
N ARG A 86 4.41 16.54 27.86
CA ARG A 86 3.99 17.62 26.96
C ARG A 86 4.70 18.95 27.23
N LYS A 87 4.94 19.27 28.50
CA LYS A 87 5.60 20.52 28.94
C LYS A 87 7.13 20.42 28.94
N THR A 88 7.71 19.26 28.66
CA THR A 88 9.17 19.12 28.57
C THR A 88 9.68 19.60 27.22
N PRO A 89 10.94 20.06 27.11
CA PRO A 89 11.56 20.37 25.82
C PRO A 89 11.53 19.18 24.85
N GLN A 90 11.64 17.95 25.36
CA GLN A 90 11.61 16.73 24.55
C GLN A 90 10.22 16.47 23.98
N GLY A 91 9.16 16.62 24.79
CA GLY A 91 7.78 16.48 24.35
C GLY A 91 7.36 17.56 23.36
N MET A 92 7.72 18.83 23.61
CA MET A 92 7.48 19.92 22.66
C MET A 92 8.16 19.67 21.31
N ASN A 93 9.39 19.16 21.32
CA ASN A 93 10.08 18.77 20.08
C ASN A 93 9.38 17.61 19.35
N ALA A 94 8.86 16.62 20.08
CA ALA A 94 8.10 15.53 19.49
C ALA A 94 6.79 16.02 18.85
N ILE A 95 6.05 16.90 19.54
CA ILE A 95 4.84 17.55 19.02
C ILE A 95 5.17 18.34 17.75
N GLY A 96 6.20 19.20 17.78
CA GLY A 96 6.60 19.98 16.61
C GLY A 96 7.04 19.11 15.40
N ARG A 97 7.59 17.91 15.63
CA ARG A 97 7.86 16.95 14.54
C ARG A 97 6.57 16.37 13.96
N ILE A 98 5.60 16.04 14.82
CA ILE A 98 4.30 15.51 14.40
C ILE A 98 3.51 16.56 13.62
N GLU A 99 3.50 17.80 14.09
CA GLU A 99 2.86 18.94 13.41
C GLU A 99 3.46 19.15 12.01
N LYS A 100 4.79 19.14 11.86
CA LYS A 100 5.43 19.20 10.54
C LYS A 100 4.99 18.06 9.61
N MET A 101 4.74 16.86 10.14
CA MET A 101 4.20 15.76 9.33
C MET A 101 2.75 16.02 8.91
N ILE A 102 1.94 16.63 9.77
CA ILE A 102 0.56 17.02 9.44
C ILE A 102 0.56 18.05 8.30
N ILE A 103 1.34 19.13 8.43
CA ILE A 103 1.42 20.20 7.42
C ILE A 103 1.85 19.65 6.05
N ARG A 104 2.81 18.71 6.02
CA ARG A 104 3.21 18.01 4.78
C ARG A 104 2.09 17.17 4.18
N LEU A 105 1.28 16.51 5.00
CA LEU A 105 0.16 15.68 4.54
C LEU A 105 -1.02 16.53 4.05
N GLU A 106 -1.19 17.73 4.62
CA GLU A 106 -2.18 18.72 4.17
C GLU A 106 -1.75 19.43 2.88
N GLY A 107 -0.46 19.38 2.54
CA GLY A 107 0.09 20.04 1.36
C GLY A 107 0.27 21.55 1.53
N SER A 108 0.27 22.03 2.78
CA SER A 108 0.42 23.45 3.11
C SER A 108 1.88 23.94 3.05
N GLU A 109 2.86 23.03 2.96
CA GLU A 109 4.27 23.39 2.69
C GLU A 109 4.51 23.57 1.19
N SER A 110 5.20 24.63 0.79
CA SER A 110 5.65 24.79 -0.60
C SER A 110 6.58 23.65 -1.03
N PRO A 111 6.49 23.15 -2.28
CA PRO A 111 7.40 22.12 -2.77
C PRO A 111 8.86 22.54 -2.64
N ARG A 112 9.69 21.72 -1.97
CA ARG A 112 11.13 21.96 -1.88
C ARG A 112 11.80 21.48 -3.17
N GLN A 113 12.48 22.38 -3.87
CA GLN A 113 13.34 22.00 -4.99
C GLN A 113 14.64 21.41 -4.44
N HIS A 114 14.92 20.15 -4.76
CA HIS A 114 16.22 19.53 -4.51
C HIS A 114 17.00 19.53 -5.81
N GLN A 115 18.11 20.28 -5.86
CA GLN A 115 19.06 20.17 -6.96
C GLN A 115 19.84 18.86 -6.78
N VAL A 116 19.67 17.94 -7.74
CA VAL A 116 20.45 16.71 -7.78
C VAL A 116 21.62 16.96 -8.72
N GLU A 117 22.80 17.22 -8.16
CA GLU A 117 24.03 17.25 -8.94
C GLU A 117 24.40 15.82 -9.32
N THR A 118 24.17 15.47 -10.58
CA THR A 118 24.75 14.26 -11.16
C THR A 118 26.25 14.49 -11.33
N LYS A 119 27.08 13.82 -10.53
CA LYS A 119 28.49 13.65 -10.86
C LYS A 119 28.56 12.81 -12.14
N THR A 120 28.68 13.48 -13.28
CA THR A 120 28.96 12.83 -14.56
C THR A 120 30.36 12.23 -14.46
N ALA A 121 30.44 10.93 -14.18
CA ALA A 121 31.71 10.21 -14.32
C ALA A 121 32.13 10.27 -15.80
N ASP A 122 33.39 10.59 -16.05
CA ASP A 122 34.01 10.69 -17.38
C ASP A 122 33.88 9.37 -18.15
N ILE A 123 32.77 9.18 -18.88
CA ILE A 123 32.66 8.11 -19.87
C ILE A 123 33.44 8.58 -21.10
N LYS A 124 34.70 8.14 -21.22
CA LYS A 124 35.49 8.34 -22.43
C LYS A 124 34.71 7.78 -23.63
N PRO A 125 34.52 8.55 -24.71
CA PRO A 125 33.81 8.05 -25.89
C PRO A 125 34.65 6.97 -26.57
N THR A 126 34.15 5.73 -26.55
CA THR A 126 34.71 4.62 -27.32
C THR A 126 34.51 4.93 -28.80
N LYS A 127 35.60 5.13 -29.54
CA LYS A 127 35.56 5.38 -30.99
C LYS A 127 35.00 4.14 -31.70
N PHE A 128 33.82 4.26 -32.30
CA PHE A 128 33.32 3.26 -33.24
C PHE A 128 34.13 3.37 -34.54
N ILE A 129 34.87 2.32 -34.86
CA ILE A 129 35.59 2.19 -36.12
C ILE A 129 34.57 1.67 -37.14
N ASN A 130 34.19 2.51 -38.10
CA ASN A 130 33.37 2.07 -39.23
C ASN A 130 34.22 1.17 -40.12
N ALA A 131 33.95 -0.13 -40.12
CA ALA A 131 34.46 -1.04 -41.12
C ALA A 131 33.74 -0.72 -42.45
N THR A 132 34.42 0.03 -43.32
CA THR A 132 34.03 0.16 -44.72
C THR A 132 34.10 -1.20 -45.38
N ALA A 133 32.96 -1.65 -45.89
CA ALA A 133 32.84 -2.82 -46.74
C ALA A 133 33.63 -2.57 -48.04
N ASP A 134 34.73 -3.31 -48.22
CA ASP A 134 35.41 -3.42 -49.51
C ASP A 134 34.63 -4.35 -50.45
N ARG A 135 34.70 -3.98 -51.72
CA ARG A 135 34.07 -4.58 -52.90
C ARG A 135 34.62 -5.95 -53.25
#